data_AF-A0A7J7CNM5-F1
#
_entry.id   AF-A0A7J7CNM5-F1
#
_cell.length_a   1.000
_cell.length_b   1.000
_cell.length_c   1.000
_cell.angle_alpha   90.00
_cell.angle_beta   90.00
_cell.angle_gamma   90.00
#
_symmetry.space_group_name_H-M   'P 1'
#
loop_
_entity.id
_entity.type
_entity.pdbx_description
1 polymer ?
#
loop_
_entity_poly.entity_id
_entity_poly.type
_entity_poly.pdbx_seq_one_letter_code
_entity_poly.pdbx_strand_id
1 'polypeptide(L)'
;MTISKDRVKPSPLPDSWKLAEIFVTGIILGCYLAMMTVIFFWAAYETDFFPRTFGVSSLQQKDDYRKLASAIYLQVSTISQALIFVTRSRSWSFVEQPGLLLVTAFVIAQLIATLIAVYANWSFAAVEGVGWGWAGVIWLYNLIFYFPLDPIKFVIRYALSGKAWDLVIEQRIAFTRKKDFGKEERELKWAHAQRTLHGLHQPDTKMFTERNSFTELNQMAEEAKRRAEIARLREFTTLKGHVESVVRKKGLDIETIQQAYTV
;
A
#
# COMPACT_ATOMS: atom_id res chain seq x y z
N MET A 1 -24.84 -7.81 2.75
CA MET A 1 -25.14 -7.71 4.20
C MET A 1 -24.09 -8.34 5.12
N THR A 2 -23.06 -9.04 4.60
CA THR A 2 -21.97 -9.59 5.42
C THR A 2 -20.98 -8.53 5.91
N ILE A 3 -20.75 -7.49 5.11
CA ILE A 3 -19.79 -6.41 5.39
C ILE A 3 -20.14 -5.66 6.69
N SER A 4 -21.42 -5.48 7.02
CA SER A 4 -21.83 -4.77 8.25
C SER A 4 -21.56 -5.56 9.54
N LYS A 5 -21.37 -6.88 9.44
CA LYS A 5 -21.04 -7.77 10.57
C LYS A 5 -19.58 -8.18 10.58
N ASP A 6 -18.78 -7.56 9.73
CA ASP A 6 -17.40 -7.96 9.54
C ASP A 6 -16.50 -7.40 10.64
N ARG A 7 -15.56 -8.22 11.14
CA ARG A 7 -14.65 -7.83 12.22
C ARG A 7 -13.39 -7.23 11.60
N VAL A 8 -13.27 -5.91 11.66
CA VAL A 8 -12.10 -5.14 11.19
C VAL A 8 -11.37 -4.50 12.36
N LYS A 9 -10.05 -4.36 12.25
CA LYS A 9 -9.24 -3.68 13.28
C LYS A 9 -9.44 -2.16 13.16
N PRO A 10 -9.71 -1.44 14.27
CA PRO A 10 -9.83 0.01 14.23
C PRO A 10 -8.50 0.67 13.86
N SER A 11 -8.56 1.86 13.26
CA SER A 11 -7.37 2.67 12.98
C SER A 11 -6.72 3.11 14.30
N PRO A 12 -5.38 3.05 14.43
CA PRO A 12 -4.67 3.55 15.62
C PRO A 12 -4.63 5.08 15.70
N LEU A 13 -4.87 5.76 14.58
CA LEU A 13 -4.90 7.21 14.47
C LEU A 13 -6.32 7.70 14.17
N PRO A 14 -6.72 8.90 14.64
CA PRO A 14 -8.00 9.49 14.28
C PRO A 14 -8.06 9.67 12.77
N ASP A 15 -9.07 9.06 12.15
CA ASP A 15 -9.30 9.11 10.71
C ASP A 15 -10.38 10.16 10.45
N SER A 16 -10.03 11.25 9.75
CA SER A 16 -11.05 12.12 9.18
C SER A 16 -11.58 11.45 7.92
N TRP A 17 -12.89 11.47 7.70
CA TRP A 17 -13.50 10.76 6.57
C TRP A 17 -13.14 11.42 5.23
N LYS A 18 -11.93 11.11 4.73
CA LYS A 18 -11.38 11.69 3.52
C LYS A 18 -11.91 10.96 2.29
N LEU A 19 -13.07 11.43 1.82
CA LEU A 19 -13.75 10.88 0.64
C LEU A 19 -12.83 10.83 -0.58
N ALA A 20 -12.02 11.86 -0.82
CA ALA A 20 -11.09 11.91 -1.95
C ALA A 20 -10.10 10.73 -1.95
N GLU A 21 -9.52 10.38 -0.80
CA GLU A 21 -8.58 9.26 -0.67
C GLU A 21 -9.27 7.91 -0.97
N ILE A 22 -10.51 7.75 -0.50
CA ILE A 22 -11.33 6.55 -0.74
C ILE A 22 -11.68 6.43 -2.23
N PHE A 23 -12.11 7.53 -2.87
CA PHE A 23 -12.45 7.56 -4.29
C PHE A 23 -11.25 7.25 -5.17
N VAL A 24 -10.09 7.87 -4.91
CA VAL A 24 -8.86 7.61 -5.67
C VAL A 24 -8.45 6.14 -5.55
N THR A 25 -8.50 5.59 -4.34
CA THR A 25 -8.18 4.16 -4.11
C THR A 25 -9.14 3.26 -4.87
N GLY A 26 -10.45 3.56 -4.83
CA GLY A 26 -11.48 2.81 -5.56
C GLY A 26 -11.29 2.86 -7.08
N ILE A 27 -10.99 4.04 -7.64
CA ILE A 27 -10.77 4.21 -9.08
C ILE A 27 -9.54 3.40 -9.53
N ILE A 28 -8.42 3.50 -8.82
CA ILE A 28 -7.19 2.79 -9.23
C ILE A 28 -7.37 1.27 -9.17
N LEU A 29 -7.97 0.76 -8.09
CA LEU A 29 -8.27 -0.68 -7.98
C LEU A 29 -9.27 -1.12 -9.06
N GLY A 30 -10.29 -0.31 -9.35
CA GLY A 30 -11.25 -0.57 -10.43
C GLY A 30 -10.61 -0.59 -11.81
N CYS A 31 -9.73 0.37 -12.11
CA CYS A 31 -8.97 0.42 -13.37
C CYS A 31 -8.06 -0.80 -13.53
N TYR A 32 -7.39 -1.24 -12.47
CA TYR A 32 -6.60 -2.47 -12.48
C TYR A 32 -7.47 -3.68 -12.80
N LEU A 33 -8.62 -3.83 -12.14
CA LEU A 33 -9.53 -4.94 -12.39
C LEU A 33 -10.05 -4.95 -13.83
N ALA A 34 -10.46 -3.79 -14.35
CA ALA A 34 -10.90 -3.64 -15.73
C ALA A 34 -9.79 -4.02 -16.72
N MET A 35 -8.55 -3.58 -16.47
CA MET A 35 -7.39 -3.93 -17.28
C MET A 35 -7.16 -5.44 -17.29
N MET A 36 -7.25 -6.12 -16.15
CA MET A 36 -7.10 -7.58 -16.06
C MET A 36 -8.22 -8.34 -16.76
N THR A 37 -9.44 -7.82 -16.76
CA THR A 37 -10.54 -8.40 -17.55
C THR A 37 -10.31 -8.22 -19.05
N VAL A 38 -9.79 -7.08 -19.48
CA VAL A 38 -9.45 -6.83 -20.90
C VAL A 38 -8.30 -7.74 -21.35
N ILE A 39 -7.27 -7.91 -20.53
CA ILE A 39 -6.15 -8.83 -20.81
C ILE A 39 -6.67 -10.27 -20.92
N PHE A 40 -7.56 -10.68 -20.02
CA PHE A 40 -8.19 -12.01 -20.08
C PHE A 40 -8.97 -12.21 -21.37
N PHE A 41 -9.81 -11.22 -21.73
CA PHE A 41 -10.59 -11.24 -22.97
C PHE A 41 -9.69 -11.35 -24.20
N TRP A 42 -8.67 -10.49 -24.29
CA TRP A 42 -7.73 -10.48 -25.40
C TRP A 42 -6.98 -11.82 -25.51
N ALA A 43 -6.51 -12.35 -24.38
CA ALA A 43 -5.81 -13.63 -24.34
C ALA A 43 -6.73 -14.83 -24.69
N ALA A 44 -8.03 -14.76 -24.41
CA ALA A 44 -8.99 -15.82 -24.72
C ALA A 44 -9.56 -15.73 -26.15
N TYR A 45 -9.68 -14.53 -26.71
CA TYR A 45 -10.29 -14.28 -28.01
C TYR A 45 -9.27 -14.27 -29.16
N GLU A 46 -8.16 -13.55 -28.99
CA GLU A 46 -7.20 -13.32 -30.07
C GLU A 46 -6.06 -14.34 -30.06
N THR A 47 -5.72 -14.88 -28.89
CA THR A 47 -4.53 -15.74 -28.72
C THR A 47 -4.89 -17.19 -28.36
N ASP A 48 -4.07 -18.14 -28.84
CA ASP A 48 -4.15 -19.55 -28.45
C ASP A 48 -3.49 -19.85 -27.08
N PHE A 49 -3.25 -18.86 -26.23
CA PHE A 49 -2.47 -19.04 -25.00
C PHE A 49 -3.09 -20.08 -24.06
N PHE A 50 -4.40 -19.98 -23.79
CA PHE A 50 -5.10 -20.88 -22.89
C PHE A 50 -5.24 -22.31 -23.45
N PRO A 51 -5.67 -22.51 -24.72
CA PRO A 51 -5.69 -23.84 -25.33
C PRO A 51 -4.33 -24.54 -25.36
N ARG A 52 -3.24 -23.82 -25.69
CA ARG A 52 -1.89 -24.41 -25.77
C ARG A 52 -1.32 -24.79 -24.41
N THR A 53 -1.59 -23.99 -23.38
CA THR A 53 -1.01 -24.20 -22.04
C THR A 53 -1.81 -25.19 -21.21
N PHE A 54 -3.15 -25.13 -21.28
CA PHE A 54 -4.04 -25.89 -20.42
C PHE A 54 -4.83 -26.99 -21.15
N GLY A 55 -4.67 -27.12 -22.47
CA GLY A 55 -5.36 -28.16 -23.26
C GLY A 55 -6.88 -27.98 -23.32
N VAL A 56 -7.38 -26.76 -23.12
CA VAL A 56 -8.81 -26.44 -23.14
C VAL A 56 -9.30 -26.13 -24.55
N SER A 57 -10.61 -26.32 -24.80
CA SER A 57 -11.23 -26.01 -26.10
C SER A 57 -11.01 -24.55 -26.49
N SER A 58 -10.58 -24.29 -27.73
CA SER A 58 -10.40 -22.92 -28.22
C SER A 58 -11.75 -22.19 -28.28
N LEU A 59 -11.79 -20.97 -27.74
CA LEU A 59 -12.94 -20.07 -27.76
C LEU A 59 -12.86 -19.05 -28.91
N GLN A 60 -11.93 -19.25 -29.84
CA GLN A 60 -11.61 -18.32 -30.92
C GLN A 60 -12.59 -18.42 -32.10
N GLN A 61 -13.42 -19.46 -32.14
CA GLN A 61 -14.33 -19.72 -33.25
C GLN A 61 -15.52 -18.76 -33.22
N LYS A 62 -15.89 -18.22 -34.39
CA LYS A 62 -16.85 -17.12 -34.58
C LYS A 62 -18.24 -17.34 -33.95
N ASP A 63 -18.62 -18.59 -33.71
CA ASP A 63 -19.93 -18.97 -33.16
C ASP A 63 -19.93 -19.15 -31.62
N ASP A 64 -18.77 -19.12 -30.96
CA ASP A 64 -18.61 -19.44 -29.53
C ASP A 64 -18.58 -18.21 -28.59
N TYR A 65 -19.03 -17.04 -29.06
CA TYR A 65 -19.09 -15.80 -28.25
C TYR A 65 -19.90 -15.98 -26.95
N ARG A 66 -20.85 -16.92 -26.93
CA ARG A 66 -21.68 -17.27 -25.77
C ARG A 66 -20.89 -17.96 -24.65
N LYS A 67 -19.93 -18.80 -25.01
CA LYS A 67 -19.01 -19.45 -24.06
C LYS A 67 -17.99 -18.45 -23.52
N LEU A 68 -17.52 -17.54 -24.38
CA LEU A 68 -16.66 -16.43 -23.97
C LEU A 68 -17.36 -15.50 -22.98
N ALA A 69 -18.64 -15.18 -23.20
CA ALA A 69 -19.44 -14.39 -22.26
C ALA A 69 -19.53 -15.06 -20.88
N SER A 70 -19.76 -16.39 -20.82
CA SER A 70 -19.74 -17.17 -19.57
C SER A 70 -18.38 -17.14 -18.88
N ALA A 71 -17.29 -17.22 -19.65
CA ALA A 71 -15.93 -17.16 -19.13
C ALA A 71 -15.62 -15.80 -18.48
N ILE A 72 -15.94 -14.71 -19.19
CA ILE A 72 -15.78 -13.34 -18.66
C ILE A 72 -16.68 -13.13 -17.45
N TYR A 73 -17.93 -13.60 -17.49
CA TYR A 73 -18.85 -13.52 -16.36
C TYR A 73 -18.24 -14.18 -15.11
N LEU A 74 -17.72 -15.40 -15.24
CA LEU A 74 -17.10 -16.09 -14.11
C LEU A 74 -15.86 -15.33 -13.62
N GLN A 75 -15.03 -14.83 -14.55
CA GLN A 75 -13.84 -14.06 -14.23
C GLN A 75 -14.17 -12.81 -13.40
N VAL A 76 -15.07 -11.98 -13.93
CA VAL A 76 -15.50 -10.72 -13.31
C VAL A 76 -16.20 -10.98 -11.98
N SER A 77 -17.07 -12.00 -11.91
CA SER A 77 -17.79 -12.36 -10.68
C SER A 77 -16.81 -12.72 -9.55
N THR A 78 -15.84 -13.60 -9.85
CA THR A 78 -14.84 -14.06 -8.87
C THR A 78 -14.02 -12.89 -8.34
N ILE A 79 -13.45 -12.08 -9.25
CA ILE A 79 -12.50 -11.03 -8.86
C ILE A 79 -13.21 -9.87 -8.15
N SER A 80 -14.45 -9.55 -8.54
CA SER A 80 -15.24 -8.48 -7.90
C SER A 80 -15.62 -8.86 -6.46
N GLN A 81 -15.97 -10.13 -6.23
CA GLN A 81 -16.21 -10.63 -4.88
C GLN A 81 -14.91 -10.72 -4.08
N ALA A 82 -13.81 -11.14 -4.71
CA ALA A 82 -12.51 -11.23 -4.06
C ALA A 82 -11.98 -9.86 -3.60
N LEU A 83 -12.29 -8.79 -4.34
CA LEU A 83 -11.90 -7.41 -3.99
C LEU A 83 -12.33 -7.00 -2.57
N ILE A 84 -13.41 -7.58 -2.04
CA ILE A 84 -13.88 -7.31 -0.67
C ILE A 84 -12.79 -7.69 0.36
N PHE A 85 -12.05 -8.78 0.14
CA PHE A 85 -10.97 -9.20 1.05
C PHE A 85 -9.77 -8.24 1.02
N VAL A 86 -9.51 -7.60 -0.13
CA VAL A 86 -8.43 -6.61 -0.28
C VAL A 86 -8.83 -5.28 0.35
N THR A 87 -10.07 -4.84 0.15
CA THR A 87 -10.55 -3.55 0.63
C THR A 87 -10.85 -3.54 2.14
N ARG A 88 -11.25 -4.68 2.72
CA ARG A 88 -11.42 -4.80 4.18
C ARG A 88 -10.09 -4.71 4.93
N SER A 89 -9.00 -5.20 4.32
CA SER A 89 -7.74 -5.42 5.01
C SER A 89 -6.86 -4.18 4.99
N ARG A 90 -6.41 -3.75 6.19
CA ARG A 90 -5.44 -2.65 6.31
C ARG A 90 -4.04 -3.16 5.98
N SER A 91 -3.69 -4.38 6.40
CA SER A 91 -2.44 -5.06 6.06
C SER A 91 -2.62 -5.98 4.84
N TRP A 92 -1.77 -6.99 4.70
CA TRP A 92 -1.88 -8.04 3.70
C TRP A 92 -3.21 -8.79 3.88
N SER A 93 -3.92 -9.03 2.80
CA SER A 93 -5.24 -9.66 2.81
C SER A 93 -5.19 -11.08 3.40
N PHE A 94 -4.09 -11.80 3.17
CA PHE A 94 -3.90 -13.16 3.70
C PHE A 94 -3.60 -13.22 5.20
N VAL A 95 -3.09 -12.14 5.78
CA VAL A 95 -2.68 -12.10 7.20
C VAL A 95 -3.87 -11.75 8.09
N GLU A 96 -4.79 -10.93 7.58
CA GLU A 96 -6.00 -10.56 8.31
C GLU A 96 -7.11 -11.57 8.07
N GLN A 97 -7.29 -12.50 9.03
CA GLN A 97 -8.33 -13.53 8.94
C GLN A 97 -9.70 -12.92 8.64
N PRO A 98 -10.33 -13.27 7.50
CA PRO A 98 -11.68 -12.82 7.20
C PRO A 98 -12.70 -13.42 8.19
N GLY A 99 -13.77 -12.67 8.48
CA GLY A 99 -14.86 -13.22 9.28
C GLY A 99 -15.44 -14.47 8.60
N LEU A 100 -15.70 -15.52 9.38
CA LEU A 100 -16.20 -16.81 8.85
C LEU A 100 -17.45 -16.63 7.98
N LEU A 101 -18.37 -15.74 8.38
CA LEU A 101 -19.58 -15.45 7.61
C LEU A 101 -19.29 -14.88 6.21
N LEU A 102 -18.24 -14.07 6.07
CA LEU A 102 -17.86 -13.47 4.80
C LEU A 102 -17.22 -14.50 3.86
N VAL A 103 -16.38 -15.40 4.41
CA VAL A 103 -15.83 -16.53 3.64
C VAL A 103 -16.94 -17.48 3.20
N THR A 104 -17.84 -17.87 4.09
CA THR A 104 -18.95 -18.77 3.74
C THR A 104 -19.85 -18.16 2.66
N ALA A 105 -20.17 -16.87 2.78
CA ALA A 105 -20.94 -16.17 1.75
C ALA A 105 -20.20 -16.11 0.41
N PHE A 106 -18.89 -15.85 0.42
CA PHE A 106 -18.06 -15.88 -0.78
C PHE A 106 -18.09 -17.27 -1.44
N VAL A 107 -17.87 -18.34 -0.67
CA VAL A 107 -17.86 -19.71 -1.18
C VAL A 107 -19.21 -20.08 -1.78
N ILE A 108 -20.33 -19.76 -1.12
CA ILE A 108 -21.67 -20.07 -1.64
C ILE A 108 -21.97 -19.29 -2.92
N ALA A 109 -21.73 -17.98 -2.92
CA ALA A 109 -21.97 -17.13 -4.08
C ALA A 109 -21.14 -17.59 -5.28
N GLN A 110 -19.88 -17.95 -5.02
CA GLN A 110 -18.96 -18.36 -6.04
C GLN A 110 -19.22 -19.78 -6.55
N LEU A 111 -19.67 -20.69 -5.68
CA LEU A 111 -20.13 -22.01 -6.11
C LEU A 111 -21.32 -21.86 -7.08
N ILE A 112 -22.30 -21.03 -6.75
CA ILE A 112 -23.43 -20.75 -7.65
C ILE A 112 -22.95 -20.14 -8.97
N ALA A 113 -22.06 -19.14 -8.93
CA ALA A 113 -21.51 -18.52 -10.13
C ALA A 113 -20.76 -19.52 -11.03
N THR A 114 -19.98 -20.44 -10.44
CA THR A 114 -19.28 -21.49 -11.19
C THR A 114 -20.25 -22.49 -11.83
N LEU A 115 -21.31 -22.90 -11.13
CA LEU A 115 -22.32 -23.80 -11.70
C LEU A 115 -23.06 -23.14 -12.86
N ILE A 116 -23.39 -21.84 -12.75
CA ILE A 116 -23.99 -21.09 -13.84
C ILE A 116 -23.02 -21.02 -15.03
N ALA A 117 -21.76 -20.65 -14.82
CA ALA A 117 -20.80 -20.54 -15.91
C ALA A 117 -20.50 -21.87 -16.62
N VAL A 118 -20.56 -22.99 -15.89
CA VAL A 118 -20.25 -24.32 -16.43
C VAL A 118 -21.45 -24.95 -17.14
N TYR A 119 -22.66 -24.82 -16.58
CA TYR A 119 -23.83 -25.59 -17.04
C TYR A 119 -24.95 -24.75 -17.66
N ALA A 120 -24.97 -23.42 -17.49
CA ALA A 120 -26.08 -22.63 -18.00
C ALA A 120 -26.08 -22.61 -19.54
N ASN A 121 -27.20 -23.01 -20.13
CA ASN A 121 -27.49 -22.78 -21.53
C ASN A 121 -28.79 -22.01 -21.65
N TRP A 122 -28.68 -20.68 -21.69
CA TRP A 122 -29.82 -19.78 -21.81
C TRP A 122 -29.75 -19.06 -23.14
N SER A 123 -30.70 -19.38 -24.02
CA SER A 123 -30.87 -18.72 -25.32
C SER A 123 -31.18 -17.23 -25.16
N PHE A 124 -31.96 -16.86 -24.13
CA PHE A 124 -32.30 -15.46 -23.84
C PHE A 124 -31.09 -14.62 -23.37
N ALA A 125 -30.19 -15.20 -22.57
CA ALA A 125 -29.05 -14.47 -22.01
C ALA A 125 -27.80 -14.52 -22.90
N ALA A 126 -27.86 -15.20 -24.05
CA ALA A 126 -26.69 -15.50 -24.90
C ALA A 126 -25.53 -16.14 -24.11
N VAL A 127 -25.84 -16.97 -23.11
CA VAL A 127 -24.88 -17.68 -22.26
C VAL A 127 -24.87 -19.15 -22.65
N GLU A 128 -23.69 -19.73 -22.76
CA GLU A 128 -23.48 -21.17 -22.96
C GLU A 128 -22.40 -21.69 -22.02
N GLY A 129 -22.60 -22.90 -21.49
CA GLY A 129 -21.70 -23.53 -20.54
C GLY A 129 -20.29 -23.70 -21.11
N VAL A 130 -19.30 -23.12 -20.42
CA VAL A 130 -17.89 -23.16 -20.85
C VAL A 130 -17.18 -24.47 -20.46
N GLY A 131 -17.79 -25.25 -19.56
CA GLY A 131 -17.25 -26.50 -19.03
C GLY A 131 -16.26 -26.33 -17.87
N TRP A 132 -15.97 -27.43 -17.17
CA TRP A 132 -15.12 -27.44 -15.97
C TRP A 132 -13.65 -27.11 -16.23
N GLY A 133 -13.13 -27.49 -17.41
CA GLY A 133 -11.74 -27.19 -17.79
C GLY A 133 -11.48 -25.67 -17.80
N TRP A 134 -12.35 -24.93 -18.49
CA TRP A 134 -12.29 -23.47 -18.51
C TRP A 134 -12.56 -22.83 -17.15
N ALA A 135 -13.51 -23.36 -16.37
CA ALA A 135 -13.76 -22.86 -15.03
C ALA A 135 -12.49 -22.93 -14.15
N GLY A 136 -11.74 -24.04 -14.21
CA GLY A 136 -10.47 -24.19 -13.49
C GLY A 136 -9.41 -23.17 -13.92
N VAL A 137 -9.27 -22.94 -15.23
CA VAL A 137 -8.34 -21.93 -15.78
C VAL A 137 -8.70 -20.52 -15.31
N ILE A 138 -9.99 -20.16 -15.32
CA ILE A 138 -10.47 -18.86 -14.87
C ILE A 138 -10.21 -18.65 -13.38
N TRP A 139 -10.43 -19.69 -12.57
CA TRP A 139 -10.10 -19.67 -11.14
C TRP A 139 -8.61 -19.45 -10.91
N LEU A 140 -7.75 -20.16 -11.64
CA LEU A 140 -6.31 -20.01 -11.54
C LEU A 140 -5.87 -18.61 -11.95
N TYR A 141 -6.41 -18.09 -13.06
CA TYR A 141 -6.18 -16.72 -13.50
C TYR A 141 -6.53 -15.71 -12.40
N ASN A 142 -7.74 -15.79 -11.83
CA ASN A 142 -8.16 -14.88 -10.78
C ASN A 142 -7.29 -15.00 -9.53
N LEU A 143 -6.86 -16.21 -9.15
CA LEU A 143 -5.98 -16.42 -8.01
C LEU A 143 -4.62 -15.73 -8.22
N ILE A 144 -4.04 -15.86 -9.41
CA ILE A 144 -2.76 -15.22 -9.75
C ILE A 144 -2.90 -13.70 -9.74
N PHE A 145 -3.92 -13.15 -10.41
CA PHE A 145 -4.12 -11.70 -10.53
C PHE A 145 -4.71 -11.04 -9.27
N TYR A 146 -5.12 -11.84 -8.29
CA TYR A 146 -5.49 -11.37 -6.97
C TYR A 146 -4.27 -10.93 -6.15
N PHE A 147 -3.13 -11.63 -6.22
CA PHE A 147 -1.95 -11.31 -5.42
C PHE A 147 -1.42 -9.87 -5.61
N PRO A 148 -1.31 -9.33 -6.85
CA PRO A 148 -0.82 -7.96 -7.05
C PRO A 148 -1.74 -6.86 -6.50
N LEU A 149 -2.99 -7.14 -6.17
CA LEU A 149 -3.91 -6.15 -5.60
C LEU A 149 -3.42 -5.60 -4.26
N ASP A 150 -2.78 -6.43 -3.44
CA ASP A 150 -2.26 -6.03 -2.13
C ASP A 150 -1.07 -5.05 -2.24
N PRO A 151 -0.03 -5.33 -3.05
CA PRO A 151 1.02 -4.36 -3.37
C PRO A 151 0.47 -3.03 -3.91
N ILE A 152 -0.47 -3.06 -4.85
CA ILE A 152 -1.08 -1.86 -5.43
C ILE A 152 -1.77 -1.04 -4.34
N LYS A 153 -2.55 -1.69 -3.46
CA LYS A 153 -3.18 -1.04 -2.30
C LYS A 153 -2.17 -0.32 -1.42
N PHE A 154 -1.01 -0.93 -1.13
CA PHE A 154 0.03 -0.30 -0.31
C PHE A 154 0.66 0.90 -1.01
N VAL A 155 0.95 0.80 -2.30
CA VAL A 155 1.50 1.89 -3.10
C VAL A 155 0.54 3.10 -3.11
N ILE A 156 -0.75 2.86 -3.34
CA ILE A 156 -1.77 3.92 -3.34
C ILE A 156 -1.81 4.62 -1.96
N ARG A 157 -1.88 3.84 -0.88
CA ARG A 157 -1.94 4.40 0.48
C ARG A 157 -0.68 5.19 0.83
N TYR A 158 0.49 4.70 0.40
CA TYR A 158 1.75 5.40 0.60
C TYR A 158 1.81 6.72 -0.19
N ALA A 159 1.35 6.71 -1.44
CA ALA A 159 1.27 7.90 -2.28
C ALA A 159 0.29 8.94 -1.72
N LEU A 160 -0.86 8.50 -1.18
CA LEU A 160 -1.87 9.37 -0.56
C LEU A 160 -1.45 9.89 0.83
N SER A 161 -0.57 9.17 1.54
CA SER A 161 -0.08 9.58 2.87
C SER A 161 0.78 10.86 2.85
N GLY A 162 1.11 11.43 1.68
CA GLY A 162 1.94 12.63 1.57
C GLY A 162 3.43 12.39 1.80
N LYS A 163 3.81 11.36 2.57
CA LYS A 163 5.21 10.99 2.85
C LYS A 163 6.07 10.80 1.60
N ALA A 164 5.49 10.26 0.53
CA ALA A 164 6.18 10.11 -0.75
C ALA A 164 6.51 11.48 -1.38
N TRP A 165 5.58 12.44 -1.28
CA TRP A 165 5.76 13.80 -1.75
C TRP A 165 6.72 14.58 -0.85
N ASP A 166 6.62 14.42 0.47
CA ASP A 166 7.54 15.07 1.42
C ASP A 166 8.98 14.63 1.19
N LEU A 167 9.25 13.34 0.98
CA LEU A 167 10.61 12.86 0.68
C LEU A 167 11.15 13.40 -0.65
N VAL A 168 10.33 13.44 -1.70
CA VAL A 168 10.75 13.95 -3.02
C VAL A 168 10.92 15.47 -2.99
N ILE A 169 10.05 16.18 -2.29
CA ILE A 169 10.10 17.63 -2.11
C ILE A 169 11.28 18.00 -1.22
N GLU A 170 11.48 17.34 -0.08
CA GLU A 170 12.62 17.56 0.82
C GLU A 170 13.95 17.24 0.15
N GLN A 171 14.03 16.17 -0.65
CA GLN A 171 15.22 15.87 -1.43
C GLN A 171 15.49 16.95 -2.50
N ARG A 172 14.46 17.43 -3.22
CA ARG A 172 14.62 18.56 -4.15
C ARG A 172 14.97 19.86 -3.42
N ILE A 173 14.39 20.11 -2.25
CA ILE A 173 14.66 21.27 -1.42
C ILE A 173 16.07 21.19 -0.83
N ALA A 174 16.61 20.01 -0.52
CA ALA A 174 18.00 19.81 -0.08
C ALA A 174 19.01 20.10 -1.20
N PHE A 175 18.59 19.93 -2.46
CA PHE A 175 19.38 20.34 -3.63
C PHE A 175 19.18 21.82 -4.02
N THR A 176 18.09 22.47 -3.61
CA THR A 176 18.04 23.94 -3.63
C THR A 176 18.81 24.46 -2.42
N ARG A 177 19.77 25.34 -2.63
CA ARG A 177 20.57 25.97 -1.56
C ARG A 177 19.69 26.92 -0.72
N LYS A 178 18.72 26.41 0.04
CA LYS A 178 17.92 27.21 0.99
C LYS A 178 18.83 27.56 2.16
N LYS A 179 19.28 28.82 2.19
CA LYS A 179 20.21 29.38 3.18
C LYS A 179 19.63 29.45 4.61
N ASP A 180 18.32 29.19 4.78
CA ASP A 180 17.57 29.43 6.02
C ASP A 180 16.70 28.24 6.48
N PHE A 181 17.21 27.00 6.41
CA PHE A 181 16.51 25.89 7.07
C PHE A 181 16.47 26.08 8.60
N GLY A 182 15.28 25.97 9.19
CA GLY A 182 15.09 26.09 10.64
C GLY A 182 15.17 27.51 11.21
N LYS A 183 15.11 28.56 10.37
CA LYS A 183 14.98 29.95 10.85
C LYS A 183 13.60 30.19 11.46
N GLU A 184 12.53 29.79 10.76
CA GLU A 184 11.16 29.90 11.25
C GLU A 184 10.94 29.08 12.54
N GLU A 185 11.46 27.85 12.61
CA GLU A 185 11.37 27.04 13.84
C GLU A 185 12.14 27.65 15.01
N ARG A 186 13.30 28.28 14.75
CA ARG A 186 14.07 28.99 15.79
C ARG A 186 13.39 30.29 16.20
N GLU A 187 12.78 31.02 15.27
CA GLU A 187 11.99 32.22 15.56
C GLU A 187 10.73 31.88 16.35
N LEU A 188 10.06 30.78 16.02
CA LEU A 188 8.91 30.26 16.77
C LEU A 188 9.31 29.84 18.18
N LYS A 189 10.42 29.10 18.34
CA LYS A 189 10.95 28.72 19.66
C LYS A 189 11.42 29.92 20.47
N TRP A 190 12.06 30.91 19.83
CA TRP A 190 12.49 32.15 20.47
C TRP A 190 11.28 33.00 20.90
N ALA A 191 10.28 33.17 20.03
CA ALA A 191 9.04 33.87 20.37
C ALA A 191 8.27 33.15 21.49
N HIS A 192 8.26 31.82 21.50
CA HIS A 192 7.64 31.02 22.55
C HIS A 192 8.40 31.16 23.88
N ALA A 193 9.73 31.10 23.85
CA ALA A 193 10.59 31.32 25.02
C ALA A 193 10.43 32.75 25.58
N GLN A 194 10.39 33.76 24.71
CA GLN A 194 10.18 35.17 25.07
C GLN A 194 8.82 35.39 25.73
N ARG A 195 7.75 34.76 25.19
CA ARG A 195 6.40 34.80 25.77
C ARG A 195 6.33 34.11 27.13
N THR A 196 7.00 32.98 27.31
CA THR A 196 7.05 32.29 28.62
C THR A 196 7.84 33.08 29.66
N LEU A 197 8.83 33.88 29.24
CA LEU A 197 9.63 34.75 30.13
C LEU A 197 8.83 35.97 30.64
N HIS A 198 7.84 36.42 29.86
CA HIS A 198 6.95 37.55 30.20
C HIS A 198 5.70 37.15 31.03
N GLY A 199 5.60 35.91 31.51
CA GLY A 199 4.54 35.51 32.45
C GLY A 199 3.12 35.43 31.89
N LEU A 200 2.93 35.60 30.58
CA LEU A 200 1.64 35.39 29.91
C LEU A 200 1.46 33.90 29.61
N HIS A 201 0.96 33.15 30.59
CA HIS A 201 0.41 31.81 30.36
C HIS A 201 -0.89 31.96 29.58
N GLN A 202 -1.02 31.33 28.41
CA GLN A 202 -2.33 31.14 27.80
C GLN A 202 -3.16 30.18 28.66
N PRO A 203 -4.49 30.36 28.78
CA PRO A 203 -5.33 29.44 29.51
C PRO A 203 -5.23 28.03 28.89
N ASP A 204 -5.00 27.03 29.74
CA ASP A 204 -4.71 25.67 29.34
C ASP A 204 -5.81 25.05 28.47
N THR A 205 -5.50 24.85 27.19
CA THR A 205 -6.21 23.92 26.29
C THR A 205 -5.59 22.51 26.33
N LYS A 206 -4.70 22.24 27.30
CA LYS A 206 -3.72 21.14 27.27
C LYS A 206 -4.22 19.75 27.66
N MET A 207 -5.47 19.56 28.09
CA MET A 207 -5.95 18.22 28.45
C MET A 207 -6.03 17.25 27.26
N PHE A 208 -6.11 17.74 26.02
CA PHE A 208 -6.17 16.88 24.82
C PHE A 208 -4.83 16.68 24.08
N THR A 209 -3.81 17.48 24.37
CA THR A 209 -2.53 17.50 23.63
C THR A 209 -1.44 16.62 24.26
N GLU A 210 -1.53 16.32 25.57
CA GLU A 210 -0.51 15.53 26.29
C GLU A 210 -0.35 14.09 25.80
N ARG A 211 -1.37 13.51 25.16
CA ARG A 211 -1.26 12.15 24.61
C ARG A 211 -0.51 12.11 23.27
N ASN A 212 -0.55 13.20 22.50
CA ASN A 212 0.20 13.32 21.24
C ASN A 212 1.69 13.59 21.48
N SER A 213 2.03 14.40 22.49
CA SER A 213 3.44 14.71 22.81
C SER A 213 4.23 13.47 23.21
N PHE A 214 3.62 12.50 23.91
CA PHE A 214 4.31 11.26 24.29
C PHE A 214 4.68 10.41 23.07
N THR A 215 3.80 10.36 22.06
CA THR A 215 4.05 9.61 20.82
C THR A 215 5.09 10.29 19.94
N GLU A 216 5.05 11.62 19.84
CA GLU A 216 6.05 12.42 19.11
C GLU A 216 7.42 12.36 19.78
N LEU A 217 7.49 12.42 21.12
CA LEU A 217 8.73 12.25 21.87
C LEU A 217 9.31 10.85 21.69
N ASN A 218 8.45 9.82 21.65
CA ASN A 218 8.89 8.45 21.42
C ASN A 218 9.40 8.25 19.99
N GLN A 219 8.73 8.84 18.98
CA GLN A 219 9.21 8.85 17.59
C GLN A 219 10.52 9.62 17.45
N MET A 220 10.64 10.79 18.07
CA MET A 220 11.86 11.59 18.06
C MET A 220 13.02 10.86 18.75
N ALA A 221 12.75 10.14 19.85
CA ALA A 221 13.74 9.30 20.52
C ALA A 221 14.17 8.11 19.65
N GLU A 222 13.24 7.48 18.94
CA GLU A 222 13.53 6.35 18.05
C GLU A 222 14.32 6.79 16.79
N GLU A 223 13.99 7.96 16.24
CA GLU A 223 14.76 8.59 15.16
C GLU A 223 16.16 9.01 15.63
N ALA A 224 16.28 9.59 16.83
CA ALA A 224 17.56 9.94 17.44
C ALA A 224 18.43 8.69 17.66
N LYS A 225 17.83 7.58 18.12
CA LYS A 225 18.51 6.29 18.29
C LYS A 225 19.02 5.74 16.96
N ARG A 226 18.19 5.75 15.90
CA ARG A 226 18.62 5.33 14.55
C ARG A 226 19.74 6.20 14.00
N ARG A 227 19.68 7.52 14.20
CA ARG A 227 20.75 8.46 13.78
C ARG A 227 22.05 8.19 14.52
N ALA A 228 22.00 7.93 15.83
CA ALA A 228 23.15 7.57 16.64
C ALA A 228 23.75 6.22 16.21
N GLU A 229 22.91 5.25 15.84
CA GLU A 229 23.36 3.93 15.38
C GLU A 229 24.03 4.00 14.00
N ILE A 230 23.48 4.81 13.07
CA ILE A 230 24.12 5.09 11.77
C ILE A 230 25.46 5.80 11.95
N ALA A 231 25.55 6.78 12.85
CA ALA A 231 26.81 7.47 13.17
C ALA A 231 27.84 6.50 13.74
N ARG A 232 27.43 5.65 14.68
CA ARG A 232 28.29 4.60 15.26
C ARG A 232 28.78 3.61 14.20
N LEU A 233 27.90 3.16 13.30
CA LEU A 233 28.28 2.26 12.21
C LEU A 233 29.30 2.92 11.28
N ARG A 234 29.15 4.22 10.95
CA ARG A 234 30.14 4.98 10.18
C ARG A 234 31.49 5.09 10.89
N GLU A 235 31.51 5.27 12.21
CA GLU A 235 32.73 5.25 13.02
C GLU A 235 33.47 3.90 12.92
N PHE A 236 32.73 2.77 12.84
CA PHE A 236 33.32 1.43 12.72
C PHE A 236 33.76 1.05 11.30
N THR A 237 33.04 1.48 10.27
CA THR A 237 33.33 1.04 8.87
C THR A 237 34.33 1.93 8.15
N THR A 238 34.56 3.17 8.61
CA THR A 238 35.51 4.09 7.96
C THR A 238 36.77 4.26 8.80
N LEU A 239 37.95 4.07 8.19
CA LEU A 239 39.25 4.31 8.84
C LEU A 239 39.34 5.72 9.44
N LYS A 240 38.77 6.71 8.73
CA LYS A 240 38.66 8.09 9.19
C LYS A 240 37.83 8.21 10.49
N GLY A 241 36.66 7.59 10.54
CA GLY A 241 35.82 7.59 11.74
C GLY A 241 36.47 6.86 12.92
N HIS A 242 37.21 5.78 12.67
CA HIS A 242 37.96 5.08 13.70
C HIS A 242 39.07 5.97 14.29
N VAL A 243 39.86 6.63 13.44
CA VAL A 243 40.92 7.56 13.85
C VAL A 243 40.35 8.73 14.66
N GLU A 244 39.30 9.37 14.17
CA GLU A 244 38.65 10.49 14.87
C GLU A 244 38.08 10.05 16.23
N SER A 245 37.50 8.85 16.33
CA SER A 245 36.98 8.31 17.60
C SER A 245 38.09 8.04 18.64
N VAL A 246 39.25 7.53 18.20
CA VAL A 246 40.40 7.23 19.07
C VAL A 246 41.08 8.52 19.53
N VAL A 247 41.20 9.50 18.64
CA VAL A 247 41.73 10.84 18.95
C VAL A 247 40.85 11.55 19.99
N ARG A 248 39.52 11.51 19.79
CA ARG A 248 38.56 12.07 20.77
C ARG A 248 38.63 11.36 22.12
N LYS A 249 38.79 10.04 22.15
CA LYS A 249 38.90 9.25 23.40
C LYS A 249 40.20 9.52 24.16
N LYS A 250 41.24 9.97 23.48
CA LYS A 250 42.52 10.38 24.08
C LYS A 250 42.57 11.86 24.49
N GLY A 251 41.49 12.62 24.31
CA GLY A 251 41.42 14.03 24.70
C GLY A 251 42.34 14.95 23.91
N LEU A 252 42.70 14.57 22.67
CA LEU A 252 43.53 15.37 21.79
C LEU A 252 42.64 16.32 20.97
N ASP A 253 42.99 17.61 20.95
CA ASP A 253 42.27 18.60 20.16
C ASP A 253 42.42 18.34 18.66
N ILE A 254 41.29 18.13 18.00
CA ILE A 254 41.20 17.83 16.56
C ILE A 254 41.60 19.04 15.71
N GLU A 255 41.55 20.25 16.27
CA GLU A 255 41.87 21.50 15.57
C GLU A 255 43.37 21.72 15.32
N THR A 256 44.26 21.00 16.00
CA THR A 256 45.72 21.11 15.79
C THR A 256 46.29 20.12 14.79
N ILE A 257 45.49 19.15 14.30
CA ILE A 257 45.95 18.24 13.24
C ILE A 257 45.77 18.95 11.90
N GLN A 258 46.79 19.70 11.51
CA GLN A 258 46.94 20.27 10.17
C GLN A 258 46.87 19.11 9.17
N GLN A 259 45.71 18.94 8.51
CA GLN A 259 45.50 17.97 7.44
C GLN A 259 46.28 18.44 6.20
N ALA A 260 47.60 18.28 6.25
CA ALA A 260 48.45 18.36 5.08
C ALA A 260 48.40 17.01 4.37
N TYR A 261 47.35 16.75 3.59
CA TYR A 261 47.47 15.87 2.42
C TYR A 261 46.61 16.41 1.27
N THR A 262 47.33 16.76 0.21
CA THR A 262 46.92 17.13 -1.13
C THR A 262 46.37 15.94 -1.91
N VAL A 263 45.32 16.23 -2.71
CA VAL A 263 44.71 15.47 -3.82
C VAL A 263 44.13 14.10 -3.49
#